data_AF-A0A5R9KP93-F1
#
_entry.id   AF-A0A5R9KP93-F1
#
_cell.length_a   1.000
_cell.length_b   1.000
_cell.length_c   1.000
_cell.angle_alpha   90.00
_cell.angle_beta   90.00
_cell.angle_gamma   90.00
#
_symmetry.space_group_name_H-M   'P 1'
#
loop_
_entity.id
_entity.type
_entity.pdbx_description
1 polymer ?
#
loop_
_entity_poly.entity_id
_entity_poly.type
_entity_poly.pdbx_seq_one_letter_code
_entity_poly.pdbx_strand_id
1 'polypeptide(L)'
;MIFCDFQTLLNNHPYHTVESMNMGGGIQSYIGNDQETCTIELSYAMNKSGLWIPDDLPYSPLVFGGRVRSMKDASGDNYIYSVVDMIVYLDKTYPVSQNYRAANRAGFVSQLGSRVGIIALGHRHISLWDGKQYVHEKEFYDIWSGEYGASAAKRGIFFWEVKSFASVLNDIYHFE
;
A
#
# COMPACT_ATOMS: atom_id res chain seq x y z
N MET A 1 -6.78 -10.99 -1.51
CA MET A 1 -7.45 -10.19 -2.55
C MET A 1 -8.32 -9.15 -1.87
N ILE A 2 -8.12 -7.90 -2.25
CA ILE A 2 -8.87 -6.72 -1.79
C ILE A 2 -9.97 -6.46 -2.81
N PHE A 3 -11.21 -6.35 -2.34
CA PHE A 3 -12.35 -6.03 -3.21
C PHE A 3 -12.56 -4.53 -3.26
N CYS A 4 -12.02 -3.89 -4.30
CA CYS A 4 -12.32 -2.51 -4.68
C CYS A 4 -12.00 -2.28 -6.15
N ASP A 5 -12.47 -1.16 -6.69
CA ASP A 5 -12.06 -0.71 -8.02
C ASP A 5 -10.65 -0.09 -7.96
N PHE A 6 -9.70 -0.70 -8.68
CA PHE A 6 -8.30 -0.25 -8.65
C PHE A 6 -8.16 1.18 -9.19
N GLN A 7 -8.93 1.56 -10.22
CA GLN A 7 -8.85 2.89 -10.79
C GLN A 7 -9.32 3.96 -9.78
N THR A 8 -10.35 3.65 -9.00
CA THR A 8 -10.81 4.50 -7.90
C THR A 8 -9.71 4.68 -6.86
N LEU A 9 -9.03 3.61 -6.46
CA LEU A 9 -7.91 3.66 -5.53
C LEU A 9 -6.75 4.51 -6.08
N LEU A 10 -6.41 4.31 -7.35
CA LEU A 10 -5.35 5.05 -8.04
C LEU A 10 -5.67 6.55 -8.21
N ASN A 11 -6.92 6.90 -8.53
CA ASN A 11 -7.36 8.28 -8.67
C ASN A 11 -7.38 9.03 -7.34
N ASN A 12 -7.62 8.32 -6.24
CA ASN A 12 -7.63 8.89 -4.90
C ASN A 12 -6.23 8.95 -4.26
N HIS A 13 -5.21 8.35 -4.87
CA HIS A 13 -3.84 8.46 -4.36
C HIS A 13 -3.36 9.91 -4.50
N PRO A 14 -2.84 10.56 -3.46
CA PRO A 14 -2.52 12.00 -3.49
C PRO A 14 -1.19 12.35 -4.17
N TYR A 15 -0.48 11.38 -4.75
CA TYR A 15 0.72 11.60 -5.55
C TYR A 15 1.78 12.56 -4.92
N HIS A 16 2.31 12.26 -3.73
CA HIS A 16 3.23 13.14 -2.99
C HIS A 16 2.70 14.53 -2.59
N THR A 17 1.41 14.81 -2.79
CA THR A 17 0.82 16.11 -2.41
C THR A 17 0.19 16.12 -1.02
N VAL A 18 0.34 15.05 -0.23
CA VAL A 18 -0.35 14.91 1.07
C VAL A 18 -0.01 16.04 2.04
N GLU A 19 1.20 16.58 1.98
CA GLU A 19 1.66 17.75 2.74
C GLU A 19 0.80 19.00 2.49
N SER A 20 0.30 19.14 1.25
CA SER A 20 -0.52 20.28 0.81
C SER A 20 -2.02 20.10 1.06
N MET A 21 -2.47 18.91 1.49
CA MET A 21 -3.90 18.58 1.59
C MET A 21 -4.60 19.15 2.82
N ASN A 22 -3.86 19.78 3.74
CA ASN A 22 -4.39 20.37 4.98
C ASN A 22 -5.35 19.41 5.73
N MET A 23 -4.86 18.20 6.02
CA MET A 23 -5.66 17.13 6.63
C MET A 23 -6.11 17.49 8.05
N GLY A 24 -5.34 18.33 8.75
CA GLY A 24 -5.56 18.66 10.16
C GLY A 24 -5.39 17.44 11.09
N GLY A 25 -5.89 17.57 12.32
CA GLY A 25 -5.78 16.50 13.33
C GLY A 25 -4.34 16.16 13.72
N GLY A 26 -4.16 14.98 14.32
CA GLY A 26 -2.85 14.50 14.75
C GLY A 26 -1.93 14.17 13.57
N ILE A 27 -2.50 13.72 12.45
CA ILE A 27 -1.73 13.32 11.26
C ILE A 27 -1.05 14.51 10.57
N GLN A 28 -1.66 15.71 10.58
CA GLN A 28 -1.04 16.91 10.00
C GLN A 28 0.29 17.26 10.69
N SER A 29 0.33 17.15 12.02
CA SER A 29 1.55 17.39 12.79
C SER A 29 2.64 16.36 12.52
N TYR A 30 2.26 15.16 12.07
CA TYR A 30 3.20 14.09 11.73
C TYR A 30 3.86 14.32 10.36
N ILE A 31 3.06 14.74 9.37
CA ILE A 31 3.50 14.94 7.98
C ILE A 31 4.61 16.01 7.88
N GLY A 32 4.54 17.09 8.66
CA GLY A 32 5.49 18.22 8.59
C GLY A 32 6.92 17.98 9.11
N ASN A 33 7.32 16.73 9.39
CA ASN A 33 8.63 16.40 9.98
C ASN A 33 9.55 15.53 9.07
N ASP A 34 9.56 15.78 7.75
CA ASP A 34 10.37 15.05 6.77
C ASP A 34 10.19 13.51 6.82
N GLN A 35 8.97 13.05 7.10
CA GLN A 35 8.67 11.61 7.24
C GLN A 35 8.25 10.99 5.90
N GLU A 36 8.57 9.71 5.70
CA GLU A 36 8.10 8.95 4.53
C GLU A 36 6.56 8.87 4.53
N THR A 37 5.93 9.58 3.58
CA THR A 37 4.47 9.75 3.51
C THR A 37 3.73 8.59 2.84
N CYS A 38 4.43 7.64 2.22
CA CYS A 38 3.82 6.61 1.36
C CYS A 38 2.64 5.84 2.00
N THR A 39 2.71 5.59 3.31
CA THR A 39 1.63 4.90 4.06
C THR A 39 0.44 5.80 4.36
N ILE A 40 0.68 7.10 4.53
CA ILE A 40 -0.36 8.11 4.71
C ILE A 40 -1.08 8.32 3.39
N GLU A 41 -0.34 8.40 2.28
CA GLU A 41 -0.88 8.50 0.92
C GLU A 41 -1.75 7.28 0.56
N LEU A 42 -1.27 6.08 0.88
CA LEU A 42 -2.05 4.85 0.73
C LEU A 42 -3.28 4.85 1.65
N SER A 43 -3.14 5.24 2.92
CA SER A 43 -4.27 5.34 3.86
C SER A 43 -5.34 6.30 3.34
N TYR A 44 -4.92 7.44 2.79
CA TYR A 44 -5.81 8.41 2.16
C TYR A 44 -6.56 7.78 0.99
N ALA A 45 -5.84 7.14 0.06
CA ALA A 45 -6.42 6.46 -1.09
C ALA A 45 -7.46 5.42 -0.65
N MET A 46 -7.13 4.61 0.36
CA MET A 46 -8.02 3.58 0.91
C MET A 46 -9.29 4.18 1.52
N ASN A 47 -9.15 5.20 2.39
CA ASN A 47 -10.29 5.85 3.04
C ASN A 47 -11.24 6.50 2.01
N LYS A 48 -10.71 7.18 0.99
CA LYS A 48 -11.53 7.80 -0.06
C LYS A 48 -12.09 6.81 -1.09
N SER A 49 -11.63 5.56 -1.06
CA SER A 49 -12.10 4.48 -1.94
C SER A 49 -13.05 3.50 -1.24
N GLY A 50 -13.51 3.81 -0.03
CA GLY A 50 -14.47 2.98 0.72
C GLY A 50 -13.86 1.77 1.43
N LEU A 51 -12.53 1.66 1.51
CA LEU A 51 -11.81 0.62 2.25
C LEU A 51 -11.55 1.01 3.72
N TRP A 52 -12.34 1.95 4.25
CA TRP A 52 -12.14 2.68 5.52
C TRP A 52 -11.30 1.96 6.60
N ILE A 53 -10.27 2.64 7.07
CA ILE A 53 -9.41 2.15 8.15
C ILE A 53 -10.14 2.33 9.49
N PRO A 54 -10.49 1.25 10.21
CA PRO A 54 -11.30 1.33 11.42
C PRO A 54 -10.49 1.81 12.63
N ASP A 55 -11.21 2.22 13.68
CA ASP A 55 -10.60 2.61 14.97
C ASP A 55 -9.99 1.42 15.73
N ASP A 56 -10.61 0.23 15.64
CA ASP A 56 -10.09 -0.97 16.30
C ASP A 56 -9.06 -1.68 15.42
N LEU A 57 -7.85 -1.14 15.43
CA LEU A 57 -6.73 -1.65 14.66
C LEU A 57 -6.15 -2.96 15.27
N PRO A 58 -5.68 -3.89 14.41
CA PRO A 58 -5.31 -5.23 14.85
C PRO A 58 -4.06 -5.23 15.75
N TYR A 59 -4.04 -6.20 16.68
CA TYR A 59 -2.85 -6.53 17.46
C TYR A 59 -1.88 -7.38 16.64
N SER A 60 -0.58 -7.12 16.78
CA SER A 60 0.50 -7.94 16.25
C SER A 60 1.79 -7.74 17.05
N PRO A 61 2.51 -8.82 17.42
CA PRO A 61 3.82 -8.71 18.04
C PRO A 61 4.89 -8.14 17.08
N LEU A 62 4.57 -7.99 15.79
CA LEU A 62 5.49 -7.46 14.78
C LEU A 62 5.57 -5.94 14.75
N VAL A 63 4.65 -5.24 15.42
CA VAL A 63 4.59 -3.77 15.45
C VAL A 63 4.93 -3.23 16.84
N PHE A 64 5.45 -2.00 16.86
CA PHE A 64 5.84 -1.36 18.11
C PHE A 64 4.63 -1.14 19.02
N GLY A 65 4.73 -1.56 20.29
CA GLY A 65 3.63 -1.48 21.25
C GLY A 65 2.53 -2.53 21.05
N GLY A 66 2.70 -3.47 20.12
CA GLY A 66 1.82 -4.62 19.94
C GLY A 66 0.53 -4.35 19.17
N ARG A 67 0.20 -3.11 18.81
CA ARG A 67 -1.01 -2.77 18.03
C ARG A 67 -0.64 -1.89 16.85
N VAL A 68 -1.28 -2.11 15.70
CA VAL A 68 -1.10 -1.26 14.51
C VAL A 68 -1.41 0.18 14.88
N ARG A 69 -0.49 1.09 14.54
CA ARG A 69 -0.57 2.48 14.94
C ARG A 69 -1.16 3.35 13.83
N SER A 70 -2.03 4.28 14.21
CA SER A 70 -2.59 5.30 13.33
C SER A 70 -2.68 6.66 14.02
N MET A 71 -2.86 7.71 13.24
CA MET A 71 -3.32 9.01 13.72
C MET A 71 -4.56 9.44 12.93
N LYS A 72 -5.40 10.26 13.55
CA LYS A 72 -6.60 10.79 12.90
C LYS A 72 -6.36 12.14 12.24
N ASP A 73 -7.04 12.38 11.13
CA ASP A 73 -7.20 13.73 10.56
C ASP A 73 -8.30 14.52 11.29
N ALA A 74 -8.60 15.74 10.82
CA ALA A 74 -9.65 16.58 11.39
C ALA A 74 -11.08 16.02 11.16
N SER A 75 -11.26 15.14 10.17
CA SER A 75 -12.54 14.48 9.87
C SER A 75 -12.73 13.19 10.67
N GLY A 76 -11.69 12.73 11.36
CA GLY A 76 -11.69 11.51 12.17
C GLY A 76 -11.29 10.24 11.41
N ASP A 77 -10.86 10.36 10.15
CA ASP A 77 -10.35 9.25 9.34
C ASP A 77 -9.00 8.78 9.92
N ASN A 78 -8.76 7.46 9.98
CA ASN A 78 -7.49 6.91 10.46
C ASN A 78 -6.43 6.83 9.35
N TYR A 79 -5.19 7.17 9.69
CA TYR A 79 -4.04 7.09 8.80
C TYR A 79 -2.93 6.29 9.48
N ILE A 80 -2.58 5.16 8.89
CA ILE A 80 -1.44 4.35 9.31
C ILE A 80 -0.19 5.02 8.74
N TYR A 81 0.80 5.25 9.59
CA TYR A 81 1.96 6.10 9.27
C TYR A 81 3.30 5.34 9.25
N SER A 82 3.27 4.00 9.21
CA SER A 82 4.47 3.17 9.10
C SER A 82 4.23 1.99 8.18
N VAL A 83 5.24 1.65 7.36
CA VAL A 83 5.13 0.56 6.37
C VAL A 83 4.91 -0.78 7.06
N VAL A 84 5.59 -1.02 8.20
CA VAL A 84 5.42 -2.27 8.96
C VAL A 84 3.99 -2.37 9.53
N ASP A 85 3.47 -1.27 10.08
CA ASP A 85 2.09 -1.21 10.58
C ASP A 85 1.08 -1.46 9.45
N MET A 86 1.29 -0.87 8.27
CA MET A 86 0.42 -1.03 7.11
C MET A 86 0.45 -2.46 6.55
N ILE A 87 1.62 -3.09 6.45
CA ILE A 87 1.75 -4.50 6.04
C ILE A 87 0.95 -5.40 6.99
N VAL A 88 1.10 -5.20 8.30
CA VAL A 88 0.38 -5.98 9.31
C VAL A 88 -1.13 -5.73 9.21
N TYR A 89 -1.56 -4.49 9.02
CA TYR A 89 -2.97 -4.18 8.80
C TYR A 89 -3.51 -4.90 7.58
N LEU A 90 -2.83 -4.83 6.44
CA LEU A 90 -3.27 -5.46 5.19
C LEU A 90 -3.34 -7.00 5.33
N ASP A 91 -2.34 -7.64 5.93
CA ASP A 91 -2.32 -9.09 6.15
C ASP A 91 -3.36 -9.59 7.16
N LYS A 92 -3.81 -8.74 8.09
CA LYS A 92 -4.84 -9.07 9.08
C LYS A 92 -6.25 -8.75 8.60
N THR A 93 -6.41 -7.75 7.74
CA THR A 93 -7.71 -7.29 7.22
C THR A 93 -8.10 -8.00 5.93
N TYR A 94 -7.13 -8.32 5.08
CA TYR A 94 -7.36 -8.94 3.77
C TYR A 94 -6.67 -10.30 3.68
N PRO A 95 -6.99 -11.14 2.68
CA PRO A 95 -6.26 -12.38 2.46
C PRO A 95 -4.76 -12.09 2.29
N VAL A 96 -3.95 -12.92 2.97
CA VAL A 96 -2.50 -12.78 3.12
C VAL A 96 -1.80 -12.44 1.81
N SER A 97 -0.84 -11.53 1.90
CA SER A 97 0.01 -11.15 0.77
C SER A 97 0.70 -12.32 0.10
N GLN A 98 0.92 -12.18 -1.20
CA GLN A 98 1.88 -13.00 -1.92
C GLN A 98 3.26 -12.40 -1.74
N ASN A 99 4.23 -13.22 -1.30
CA ASN A 99 5.61 -12.77 -1.10
C ASN A 99 6.51 -13.26 -2.22
N TYR A 100 7.07 -12.34 -2.98
CA TYR A 100 7.98 -12.59 -4.08
C TYR A 100 9.43 -12.40 -3.65
N ARG A 101 10.29 -13.33 -4.09
CA ARG A 101 11.74 -13.28 -3.92
C ARG A 101 12.40 -12.93 -5.26
N ALA A 102 12.06 -11.77 -5.81
CA ALA A 102 12.66 -11.31 -7.04
C ALA A 102 13.91 -10.46 -6.76
N ALA A 103 15.02 -10.80 -7.41
CA ALA A 103 16.27 -10.03 -7.30
C ALA A 103 16.25 -8.73 -8.13
N ASN A 104 15.29 -8.60 -9.06
CA ASN A 104 15.14 -7.44 -9.93
C ASN A 104 13.69 -7.30 -10.43
N ARG A 105 13.38 -6.14 -11.02
CA ARG A 105 12.05 -5.78 -11.55
C ARG A 105 11.53 -6.76 -12.60
N ALA A 106 12.37 -7.16 -13.55
CA ALA A 106 11.95 -8.04 -14.64
C ALA A 106 11.44 -9.39 -14.12
N GLY A 107 12.16 -9.98 -13.16
CA GLY A 107 11.76 -11.23 -12.52
C GLY A 107 10.50 -11.10 -11.65
N PHE A 108 10.25 -9.92 -11.07
CA PHE A 108 9.00 -9.65 -10.36
C PHE A 108 7.82 -9.54 -11.33
N VAL A 109 7.95 -8.71 -12.37
CA VAL A 109 6.91 -8.49 -13.40
C VAL A 109 6.57 -9.80 -14.11
N SER A 110 7.55 -10.65 -14.41
CA SER A 110 7.28 -11.95 -15.05
C SER A 110 6.45 -12.89 -14.19
N GLN A 111 6.59 -12.83 -12.86
CA GLN A 111 5.81 -13.66 -11.93
C GLN A 111 4.44 -13.05 -11.63
N LEU A 112 4.34 -11.73 -11.62
CA LEU A 112 3.11 -11.02 -11.29
C LEU A 112 2.15 -10.92 -12.48
N GLY A 113 2.69 -10.78 -13.70
CA GLY A 113 1.90 -10.52 -14.90
C GLY A 113 1.26 -9.13 -14.89
N SER A 114 0.06 -9.01 -15.46
CA SER A 114 -0.69 -7.75 -15.57
C SER A 114 -1.54 -7.41 -14.33
N ARG A 115 -1.31 -8.08 -13.19
CA ARG A 115 -2.11 -7.91 -11.99
C ARG A 115 -1.86 -6.54 -11.36
N VAL A 116 -2.92 -5.95 -10.83
CA VAL A 116 -2.89 -4.64 -10.16
C VAL A 116 -3.16 -4.80 -8.67
N GLY A 117 -2.64 -3.90 -7.84
CA GLY A 117 -2.82 -4.02 -6.40
C GLY A 117 -1.95 -3.10 -5.57
N ILE A 118 -1.75 -3.49 -4.31
CA ILE A 118 -0.83 -2.82 -3.39
C ILE A 118 0.47 -3.62 -3.35
N ILE A 119 1.62 -2.94 -3.48
CA ILE A 119 2.94 -3.53 -3.40
C ILE A 119 3.73 -2.92 -2.24
N ALA A 120 4.31 -3.75 -1.37
CA ALA A 120 5.29 -3.34 -0.37
C ALA A 120 6.67 -3.94 -0.68
N LEU A 121 7.69 -3.10 -0.60
CA LEU A 121 9.08 -3.43 -0.93
C LEU A 121 9.88 -3.45 0.37
N GLY A 122 9.93 -4.65 0.98
CA GLY A 122 10.36 -4.82 2.35
C GLY A 122 9.57 -3.95 3.31
N HIS A 123 10.28 -3.18 4.14
CA HIS A 123 9.69 -2.24 5.10
C HIS A 123 9.91 -0.76 4.73
N ARG A 124 10.40 -0.48 3.51
CA ARG A 124 10.84 0.87 3.11
C ARG A 124 9.79 1.63 2.33
N HIS A 125 9.04 0.93 1.51
CA HIS A 125 8.10 1.57 0.60
C HIS A 125 6.87 0.70 0.42
N ILE A 126 5.72 1.34 0.32
CA ILE A 126 4.47 0.71 -0.06
C ILE A 126 3.72 1.67 -0.99
N SER A 127 3.12 1.14 -2.04
CA SER A 127 2.44 1.95 -3.06
C SER A 127 1.44 1.11 -3.86
N LEU A 128 0.72 1.75 -4.78
CA LEU A 128 -0.18 1.11 -5.72
C LEU A 128 0.59 0.67 -6.96
N TRP A 129 0.41 -0.58 -7.38
CA TRP A 129 1.01 -1.19 -8.57
C TRP A 129 -0.03 -1.33 -9.69
N ASP A 130 0.24 -0.71 -10.83
CA ASP A 130 -0.69 -0.62 -11.97
C ASP A 130 -0.58 -1.76 -13.00
N GLY A 131 0.18 -2.82 -12.68
CA GLY A 131 0.51 -3.91 -13.59
C GLY A 131 1.83 -3.70 -14.33
N LYS A 132 2.42 -2.51 -14.28
CA LYS A 132 3.69 -2.18 -14.92
C LYS A 132 4.67 -1.50 -13.98
N GLN A 133 4.21 -0.59 -13.13
CA GLN A 133 5.02 0.21 -12.22
C GLN A 133 4.19 0.57 -10.98
N TYR A 134 4.84 0.98 -9.90
CA TYR A 134 4.13 1.60 -8.78
C TYR A 134 4.06 3.13 -8.93
N VAL A 135 3.11 3.75 -8.22
CA VAL A 135 2.92 5.21 -8.24
C VAL A 135 4.23 5.90 -7.83
N HIS A 136 4.73 6.80 -8.70
CA HIS A 136 6.00 7.51 -8.58
C HIS A 136 7.29 6.68 -8.65
N GLU A 137 7.27 5.50 -9.29
CA GLU A 137 8.48 4.68 -9.46
C GLU A 137 9.68 5.44 -10.05
N LYS A 138 9.46 6.47 -10.87
CA LYS A 138 10.53 7.27 -11.49
C LYS A 138 11.07 8.41 -10.62
N GLU A 139 10.32 8.82 -9.61
CA GLU A 139 10.68 9.92 -8.71
C GLU A 139 11.33 9.40 -7.41
N PHE A 140 11.18 8.11 -7.14
CA PHE A 140 11.79 7.42 -6.02
C PHE A 140 13.18 6.87 -6.39
N TYR A 141 14.01 6.61 -5.39
CA TYR A 141 15.29 5.93 -5.61
C TYR A 141 15.06 4.52 -6.18
N ASP A 142 15.93 4.06 -7.08
CA ASP A 142 15.79 2.75 -7.72
C ASP A 142 15.90 1.62 -6.69
N ILE A 143 14.74 1.14 -6.23
CA ILE A 143 14.60 0.04 -5.29
C ILE A 143 14.70 -1.34 -5.94
N TRP A 144 14.81 -1.39 -7.27
CA TRP A 144 14.94 -2.63 -8.02
C TRP A 144 16.39 -3.05 -8.27
N SER A 145 17.36 -2.17 -8.03
CA SER A 145 18.77 -2.42 -8.33
C SER A 145 19.70 -2.13 -7.14
N GLY A 146 20.97 -2.53 -7.29
CA GLY A 146 22.02 -2.32 -6.31
C GLY A 146 21.71 -2.91 -4.93
N GLU A 147 22.15 -2.21 -3.89
CA GLU A 147 21.93 -2.62 -2.50
C GLU A 147 20.43 -2.61 -2.12
N TYR A 148 19.64 -1.73 -2.73
CA TYR A 148 18.20 -1.64 -2.46
C TYR A 148 17.44 -2.84 -3.03
N GLY A 149 17.76 -3.25 -4.26
CA GLY A 149 17.22 -4.48 -4.85
C GLY A 149 17.61 -5.74 -4.06
N ALA A 150 18.87 -5.83 -3.61
CA ALA A 150 19.32 -6.92 -2.75
C ALA A 150 18.59 -6.94 -1.39
N SER A 151 18.36 -5.77 -0.80
CA SER A 151 17.62 -5.61 0.46
C SER A 151 16.15 -6.01 0.29
N ALA A 152 15.49 -5.58 -0.79
CA ALA A 152 14.12 -5.96 -1.12
C ALA A 152 13.99 -7.47 -1.33
N ALA A 153 14.91 -8.11 -2.08
CA ALA A 153 14.91 -9.56 -2.26
C ALA A 153 15.03 -10.32 -0.92
N LYS A 154 15.89 -9.83 -0.01
CA LYS A 154 16.09 -10.41 1.32
C LYS A 154 14.88 -10.21 2.24
N ARG A 155 14.26 -9.03 2.22
CA ARG A 155 13.13 -8.67 3.11
C ARG A 155 11.78 -9.13 2.57
N GLY A 156 11.69 -9.39 1.27
CA GLY A 156 10.48 -9.80 0.57
C GLY A 156 9.81 -8.64 -0.16
N ILE A 157 9.11 -8.98 -1.24
CA ILE A 157 8.22 -8.09 -1.98
C ILE A 157 6.80 -8.61 -1.76
N PHE A 158 5.99 -7.86 -1.02
CA PHE A 158 4.64 -8.27 -0.63
C PHE A 158 3.64 -7.65 -1.58
N PHE A 159 2.68 -8.45 -2.04
CA PHE A 159 1.65 -8.01 -2.98
C PHE A 159 0.26 -8.41 -2.52
N TRP A 160 -0.65 -7.44 -2.46
CA TRP A 160 -2.07 -7.65 -2.25
C TRP A 160 -2.82 -7.26 -3.52
N GLU A 161 -3.34 -8.26 -4.22
CA GLU A 161 -4.12 -8.04 -5.43
C GLU A 161 -5.42 -7.32 -5.13
N VAL A 162 -5.72 -6.32 -5.96
CA VAL A 162 -6.99 -5.61 -5.97
C VAL A 162 -7.81 -6.08 -7.15
N LYS A 163 -9.06 -6.49 -6.90
CA LYS A 163 -10.02 -6.86 -7.94
C LYS A 163 -11.36 -6.17 -7.71
N SER A 164 -11.95 -5.67 -8.79
CA SER A 164 -13.34 -5.23 -8.78
C SER A 164 -14.27 -6.45 -8.77
N PHE A 165 -15.47 -6.30 -8.23
CA PHE A 165 -16.48 -7.36 -8.27
C PHE A 165 -16.76 -7.82 -9.71
N ALA A 166 -16.85 -6.86 -10.65
CA ALA A 166 -17.01 -7.15 -12.07
C ALA A 166 -15.88 -8.01 -12.64
N SER A 167 -14.62 -7.72 -12.28
CA SER A 167 -13.48 -8.53 -12.76
C SER A 167 -13.54 -9.97 -12.25
N VAL A 168 -13.96 -10.17 -10.98
CA VAL A 168 -14.12 -11.52 -10.42
C VAL A 168 -15.28 -12.27 -11.09
N LEU A 169 -16.39 -11.59 -11.39
CA LEU A 169 -17.48 -12.21 -12.14
C LEU A 169 -17.04 -12.62 -13.54
N ASN A 170 -16.30 -11.76 -14.26
CA ASN A 170 -15.79 -12.10 -15.59
C ASN A 170 -14.82 -13.30 -15.55
N ASP A 171 -13.97 -13.40 -14.52
CA ASP A 171 -13.08 -14.54 -14.35
C ASP A 171 -13.82 -15.87 -14.13
N ILE A 172 -14.96 -15.83 -13.43
CA ILE A 172 -15.76 -17.02 -13.09
C ILE A 172 -16.65 -17.43 -14.27
N TYR A 173 -17.27 -16.45 -14.94
CA TYR A 173 -18.35 -16.69 -15.89
C TYR A 173 -17.96 -16.48 -17.35
N HIS A 174 -16.75 -15.99 -17.64
CA HIS A 174 -16.25 -15.73 -19.00
C HIS A 174 -17.24 -14.93 -19.86
N PHE A 175 -17.81 -13.86 -19.31
CA PHE A 175 -18.63 -12.95 -20.12
C PHE A 175 -17.72 -12.26 -21.15
N GLU A 176 -17.91 -12.62 -22.43
CA GLU A 176 -17.30 -11.99 -23.61
C GLU A 176 -17.92 -10.62 -23.92
#